data_AF-A0A1V8U2D5-F1
#
_entry.id   AF-A0A1V8U2D5-F1
#
_cell.length_a   1.000
_cell.length_b   1.000
_cell.length_c   1.000
_cell.angle_alpha   90.00
_cell.angle_beta   90.00
_cell.angle_gamma   90.00
#
_symmetry.space_group_name_H-M   'P 1'
#
loop_
_entity.id
_entity.type
_entity.pdbx_description
1 polymer ?
#
loop_
_entity_poly.entity_id
_entity_poly.type
_entity_poly.pdbx_seq_one_letter_code
_entity_poly.pdbx_strand_id
1 'polypeptide(L)'
;MRTRVWLLGAALVAASTANALEPGPPTKIHEAGRCALRGDCGKQGFFGSELPCPDNGLAEKPDTALRDKIVGICGDDWKETDVCCTSEQVDALSSNLQKASNIISACPACKKNFYDLFCTFSCSPDQSLFINVTKIEPKNDKFLVTELDQLISKEYGTGFFDSCKDVKFGATGGKAMDLIGGGAKNYTQMLKFLGDKKPFLGSPFQINFPVPNDSFTGMKPILGGPKPCNSTDERYKCA
;
A
#
# COMPACT_ATOMS: atom_id res chain seq x y z
N MET A 1 23.81 -78.26 15.99
CA MET A 1 23.61 -76.83 16.35
C MET A 1 23.00 -76.12 15.14
N ARG A 2 21.78 -75.61 15.28
CA ARG A 2 21.04 -74.90 14.22
C ARG A 2 21.31 -73.40 14.37
N THR A 3 21.97 -72.77 13.40
CA THR A 3 22.11 -71.31 13.32
C THR A 3 21.16 -70.78 12.26
N ARG A 4 20.12 -70.07 12.70
CA ARG A 4 19.15 -69.36 11.86
C ARG A 4 19.79 -68.05 11.38
N VAL A 5 19.94 -67.89 10.07
CA VAL A 5 20.32 -66.62 9.45
C VAL A 5 19.04 -65.80 9.25
N TRP A 6 18.96 -64.62 9.88
CA TRP A 6 17.87 -63.67 9.70
C TRP A 6 18.22 -62.74 8.52
N LEU A 7 17.44 -62.80 7.45
CA LEU A 7 17.49 -61.83 6.35
C LEU A 7 16.67 -60.60 6.75
N LEU A 8 17.35 -59.50 7.10
CA LEU A 8 16.74 -58.19 7.28
C LEU A 8 16.55 -57.55 5.90
N GLY A 9 15.31 -57.55 5.39
CA GLY A 9 14.95 -56.79 4.20
C GLY A 9 14.83 -55.30 4.54
N ALA A 10 15.69 -54.46 3.97
CA ALA A 10 15.57 -53.01 4.04
C ALA A 10 14.54 -52.55 3.01
N ALA A 11 13.36 -52.13 3.47
CA ALA A 11 12.37 -51.46 2.63
C ALA A 11 12.77 -49.99 2.46
N LEU A 12 13.25 -49.63 1.27
CA LEU A 12 13.46 -48.24 0.85
C LEU A 12 12.10 -47.57 0.64
N VAL A 13 11.67 -46.78 1.62
CA VAL A 13 10.53 -45.87 1.46
C VAL A 13 11.01 -44.68 0.63
N ALA A 14 10.70 -44.68 -0.67
CA ALA A 14 10.92 -43.52 -1.52
C ALA A 14 9.95 -42.41 -1.09
N ALA A 15 10.48 -41.39 -0.39
CA ALA A 15 9.74 -40.18 -0.09
C ALA A 15 9.54 -39.39 -1.39
N SER A 16 8.34 -39.46 -1.97
CA SER A 16 7.95 -38.59 -3.07
C SER A 16 7.81 -37.17 -2.56
N THR A 17 8.81 -36.32 -2.79
CA THR A 17 8.67 -34.88 -2.61
C THR A 17 7.73 -34.36 -3.69
N ALA A 18 6.45 -34.22 -3.36
CA ALA A 18 5.55 -33.43 -4.17
C ALA A 18 6.07 -31.99 -4.13
N ASN A 19 6.70 -31.54 -5.22
CA ASN A 19 6.93 -30.12 -5.44
C ASN A 19 5.56 -29.45 -5.49
N ALA A 20 5.15 -28.82 -4.39
CA ALA A 20 4.07 -27.85 -4.43
C ALA A 20 4.48 -26.80 -5.47
N LEU A 21 3.69 -26.68 -6.54
CA LEU A 21 3.85 -25.62 -7.50
C LEU A 21 3.65 -24.32 -6.73
N GLU A 22 4.73 -23.55 -6.50
CA GLU A 22 4.63 -22.21 -5.94
C GLU A 22 3.58 -21.45 -6.77
N PRO A 23 2.52 -20.89 -6.15
CA PRO A 23 1.60 -20.06 -6.88
C PRO A 23 2.41 -18.95 -7.54
N GLY A 24 2.33 -18.84 -8.87
CA GLY A 24 3.06 -17.78 -9.58
C GLY A 24 2.73 -16.39 -9.03
N PRO A 25 3.49 -15.34 -9.38
CA PRO A 25 3.46 -14.05 -8.69
C PRO A 25 2.03 -13.50 -8.53
N PRO A 26 1.66 -12.89 -7.39
CA PRO A 26 0.27 -12.49 -7.14
C PRO A 26 -0.22 -11.37 -8.07
N THR A 27 0.67 -10.49 -8.52
CA THR A 27 0.47 -9.48 -9.57
C THR A 27 1.25 -9.87 -10.82
N LYS A 28 0.63 -10.56 -11.78
CA LYS A 28 1.31 -11.04 -13.01
C LYS A 28 1.20 -10.06 -14.17
N ILE A 29 0.09 -9.33 -14.24
CA ILE A 29 -0.29 -8.45 -15.33
C ILE A 29 -0.14 -7.01 -14.84
N HIS A 30 0.69 -6.24 -15.54
CA HIS A 30 0.95 -4.82 -15.28
C HIS A 30 0.49 -4.01 -16.48
N GLU A 31 -0.71 -3.43 -16.42
CA GLU A 31 -1.30 -2.61 -17.48
C GLU A 31 -2.29 -1.60 -16.90
N ALA A 32 -2.75 -0.65 -17.72
CA ALA A 32 -3.78 0.30 -17.30
C ALA A 32 -5.13 -0.42 -17.08
N GLY A 33 -5.91 0.03 -16.10
CA GLY A 33 -7.21 -0.55 -15.74
C GLY A 33 -7.13 -1.89 -15.03
N ARG A 34 -5.99 -2.22 -14.42
CA ARG A 34 -5.69 -3.51 -13.77
C ARG A 34 -5.27 -3.30 -12.32
N CYS A 35 -5.90 -4.05 -11.43
CA CYS A 35 -5.67 -3.96 -10.00
C CYS A 35 -4.46 -4.77 -9.52
N ALA A 36 -4.03 -4.47 -8.30
CA ALA A 36 -3.06 -5.28 -7.55
C ALA A 36 -3.66 -5.81 -6.23
N LEU A 37 -4.58 -5.05 -5.65
CA LEU A 37 -5.22 -5.30 -4.38
C LEU A 37 -6.72 -5.00 -4.52
N ARG A 38 -7.59 -5.80 -3.89
CA ARG A 38 -9.02 -5.49 -3.78
C ARG A 38 -9.64 -6.19 -2.58
N GLY A 39 -10.39 -5.44 -1.77
CA GLY A 39 -11.05 -5.94 -0.58
C GLY A 39 -10.08 -6.35 0.53
N ASP A 40 -10.68 -6.73 1.66
CA ASP A 40 -9.96 -7.13 2.87
C ASP A 40 -10.10 -8.65 3.11
N CYS A 41 -8.97 -9.29 3.39
CA CYS A 41 -8.86 -10.75 3.50
C CYS A 41 -8.70 -11.25 4.94
N GLY A 42 -8.60 -10.36 5.92
CA GLY A 42 -8.48 -10.70 7.33
C GLY A 42 -7.27 -10.07 8.01
N LYS A 43 -7.11 -10.45 9.29
CA LYS A 43 -6.05 -9.99 10.18
C LYS A 43 -5.00 -11.07 10.42
N GLN A 44 -3.74 -10.67 10.56
CA GLN A 44 -2.67 -11.57 11.01
C GLN A 44 -2.79 -11.95 12.49
N GLY A 45 -3.37 -11.09 13.34
CA GLY A 45 -3.56 -11.36 14.76
C GLY A 45 -4.85 -10.72 15.30
N PHE A 46 -5.23 -11.07 16.54
CA PHE A 46 -6.48 -10.63 17.15
C PHE A 46 -6.63 -9.10 17.22
N PHE A 47 -5.52 -8.39 17.47
CA PHE A 47 -5.47 -6.94 17.52
C PHE A 47 -4.95 -6.30 16.22
N GLY A 48 -4.81 -7.07 15.14
CA GLY A 48 -4.34 -6.58 13.86
C GLY A 48 -5.37 -5.73 13.12
N SER A 49 -4.91 -4.89 12.20
CA SER A 49 -5.77 -4.31 11.18
C SER A 49 -6.09 -5.33 10.09
N GLU A 50 -7.18 -5.08 9.36
CA GLU A 50 -7.47 -5.82 8.14
C GLU A 50 -6.35 -5.63 7.11
N LEU A 51 -5.98 -6.71 6.43
CA LEU A 51 -5.00 -6.72 5.35
C LEU A 51 -5.69 -6.97 4.00
N PRO A 52 -5.17 -6.36 2.92
CA PRO A 52 -5.79 -6.48 1.62
C PRO A 52 -5.63 -7.88 1.03
N CYS A 53 -6.56 -8.25 0.15
CA CYS A 53 -6.44 -9.42 -0.70
C CYS A 53 -5.58 -9.11 -1.94
N PRO A 54 -4.81 -10.07 -2.47
CA PRO A 54 -4.23 -9.94 -3.80
C PRO A 54 -5.35 -10.01 -4.85
N ASP A 55 -5.34 -9.08 -5.79
CA ASP A 55 -6.29 -9.04 -6.91
C ASP A 55 -5.62 -8.50 -8.16
N ASN A 56 -5.58 -9.30 -9.22
CA ASN A 56 -5.05 -8.86 -10.53
C ASN A 56 -6.17 -8.84 -11.60
N GLY A 57 -7.39 -8.53 -11.17
CA GLY A 57 -8.57 -8.31 -12.00
C GLY A 57 -8.58 -6.90 -12.61
N LEU A 58 -9.56 -6.65 -13.48
CA LEU A 58 -9.78 -5.32 -14.06
C LEU A 58 -10.35 -4.38 -13.01
N ALA A 59 -10.03 -3.09 -13.10
CA ALA A 59 -10.73 -2.05 -12.34
C ALA A 59 -12.22 -2.04 -12.70
N GLU A 60 -13.05 -1.67 -11.73
CA GLU A 60 -14.50 -1.75 -11.88
C GLU A 60 -15.13 -0.37 -11.68
N LYS A 61 -16.23 -0.12 -12.39
CA LYS A 61 -17.04 1.07 -12.16
C LYS A 61 -17.72 0.93 -10.78
N PRO A 62 -17.43 1.80 -9.81
CA PRO A 62 -18.08 1.75 -8.51
C PRO A 62 -19.55 2.19 -8.63
N ASP A 63 -20.38 1.72 -7.70
CA ASP A 63 -21.72 2.25 -7.52
C ASP A 63 -21.68 3.71 -7.01
N THR A 64 -22.85 4.37 -7.00
CA THR A 64 -22.96 5.77 -6.59
C THR A 64 -22.52 6.00 -5.15
N ALA A 65 -22.83 5.08 -4.24
CA ALA A 65 -22.50 5.25 -2.82
C ALA A 65 -20.97 5.16 -2.59
N LEU A 66 -20.30 4.20 -3.23
CA LEU A 66 -18.85 4.08 -3.21
C LEU A 66 -18.19 5.28 -3.90
N ARG A 67 -18.72 5.72 -5.04
CA ARG A 67 -18.24 6.92 -5.74
C ARG A 67 -18.26 8.14 -4.83
N ASP A 68 -19.39 8.39 -4.17
CA ASP A 68 -19.57 9.55 -3.28
C ASP A 68 -18.58 9.52 -2.11
N LYS A 69 -18.33 8.35 -1.52
CA LYS A 69 -17.30 8.19 -0.48
C LYS A 69 -15.91 8.55 -1.00
N ILE A 70 -15.53 8.00 -2.16
CA ILE A 70 -14.20 8.24 -2.75
C ILE A 70 -14.03 9.73 -3.06
N VAL A 71 -15.00 10.36 -3.74
CA VAL A 71 -14.94 11.78 -4.09
C VAL A 71 -14.90 12.66 -2.83
N GLY A 72 -15.67 12.32 -1.80
CA GLY A 72 -15.68 13.06 -0.54
C GLY A 72 -14.35 13.06 0.22
N ILE A 73 -13.51 12.04 0.01
CA ILE A 73 -12.21 11.90 0.70
C ILE A 73 -11.05 12.31 -0.21
N CYS A 74 -11.05 11.80 -1.44
CA CYS A 74 -9.93 11.87 -2.38
C CYS A 74 -10.09 13.01 -3.41
N GLY A 75 -11.26 13.64 -3.48
CA GLY A 75 -11.53 14.83 -4.29
C GLY A 75 -12.15 14.54 -5.66
N ASP A 76 -12.45 15.61 -6.36
CA ASP A 76 -13.23 15.62 -7.61
C ASP A 76 -12.56 14.87 -8.78
N ASP A 77 -11.24 14.67 -8.73
CA ASP A 77 -10.47 13.93 -9.74
C ASP A 77 -10.94 12.46 -9.87
N TRP A 78 -11.73 11.96 -8.91
CA TRP A 78 -12.25 10.60 -8.86
C TRP A 78 -13.69 10.43 -9.34
N LYS A 79 -14.35 11.49 -9.85
CA LYS A 79 -15.77 11.47 -10.23
C LYS A 79 -16.10 10.45 -11.34
N GLU A 80 -15.19 10.29 -12.30
CA GLU A 80 -15.43 9.51 -13.53
C GLU A 80 -14.42 8.36 -13.72
N THR A 81 -13.86 7.85 -12.62
CA THR A 81 -12.72 6.92 -12.65
C THR A 81 -13.12 5.53 -12.18
N ASP A 82 -12.83 4.46 -12.92
CA ASP A 82 -12.97 3.10 -12.36
C ASP A 82 -12.02 2.90 -11.16
N VAL A 83 -12.27 1.89 -10.32
CA VAL A 83 -11.55 1.74 -9.04
C VAL A 83 -11.19 0.29 -8.71
N CYS A 84 -10.17 0.14 -7.88
CA CYS A 84 -9.72 -1.13 -7.32
C CYS A 84 -10.08 -1.34 -5.84
N CYS A 85 -10.84 -0.43 -5.23
CA CYS A 85 -11.21 -0.49 -3.82
C CYS A 85 -12.69 -0.84 -3.59
N THR A 86 -12.97 -1.40 -2.42
CA THR A 86 -14.35 -1.61 -1.93
C THR A 86 -14.79 -0.51 -0.95
N SER A 87 -16.08 -0.49 -0.61
CA SER A 87 -16.65 0.49 0.34
C SER A 87 -15.99 0.42 1.72
N GLU A 88 -15.71 -0.79 2.20
CA GLU A 88 -15.07 -1.04 3.49
C GLU A 88 -13.62 -0.53 3.51
N GLN A 89 -12.89 -0.72 2.40
CA GLN A 89 -11.53 -0.21 2.27
C GLN A 89 -11.50 1.32 2.27
N VAL A 90 -12.49 1.97 1.64
CA VAL A 90 -12.62 3.43 1.65
C VAL A 90 -12.99 3.96 3.04
N ASP A 91 -13.82 3.25 3.80
CA ASP A 91 -14.13 3.60 5.19
C ASP A 91 -12.89 3.51 6.08
N ALA A 92 -12.10 2.44 5.93
CA ALA A 92 -10.82 2.27 6.63
C ALA A 92 -9.81 3.36 6.24
N LEU A 93 -9.69 3.66 4.94
CA LEU A 93 -8.86 4.73 4.41
C LEU A 93 -9.25 6.09 5.02
N SER A 94 -10.56 6.41 5.05
CA SER A 94 -11.09 7.63 5.64
C SER A 94 -10.66 7.80 7.10
N SER A 95 -10.87 6.77 7.91
CA SER A 95 -10.49 6.76 9.34
C SER A 95 -9.00 7.01 9.55
N ASN A 96 -8.15 6.40 8.70
CA ASN A 96 -6.70 6.57 8.78
C ASN A 96 -6.25 7.97 8.31
N LEU A 97 -6.81 8.47 7.21
CA LEU A 97 -6.52 9.80 6.69
C LEU A 97 -7.00 10.93 7.62
N GLN A 98 -8.10 10.74 8.35
CA GLN A 98 -8.59 11.71 9.34
C GLN A 98 -7.62 11.87 10.51
N LYS A 99 -7.06 10.76 11.02
CA LYS A 99 -6.03 10.80 12.07
C LYS A 99 -4.80 11.61 11.63
N ALA A 100 -4.32 11.37 10.41
CA ALA A 100 -3.22 12.12 9.83
C ALA A 100 -3.58 13.59 9.57
N SER A 101 -4.80 13.87 9.10
CA SER A 101 -5.27 15.23 8.81
C SER A 101 -5.18 16.16 10.00
N ASN A 102 -5.43 15.66 11.22
CA ASN A 102 -5.31 16.48 12.43
C ASN A 102 -3.87 16.98 12.62
N ILE A 103 -2.88 16.23 12.15
CA ILE A 103 -1.45 16.55 12.28
C ILE A 103 -0.99 17.52 11.20
N ILE A 104 -1.44 17.34 9.96
CA ILE A 104 -0.97 18.08 8.76
C ILE A 104 -1.93 19.19 8.28
N SER A 105 -2.97 19.49 9.05
CA SER A 105 -4.03 20.44 8.67
C SER A 105 -3.53 21.87 8.41
N ALA A 106 -2.40 22.27 8.99
CA ALA A 106 -1.84 23.61 8.82
C ALA A 106 -1.31 23.91 7.40
N CYS A 107 -1.10 22.89 6.56
CA CYS A 107 -0.60 23.06 5.20
C CYS A 107 -1.42 22.21 4.21
N PRO A 108 -2.35 22.82 3.46
CA PRO A 108 -3.20 22.12 2.50
C PRO A 108 -2.44 21.38 1.40
N ALA A 109 -1.29 21.87 0.94
CA ALA A 109 -0.43 21.15 0.00
C ALA A 109 0.09 19.82 0.59
N CYS A 110 0.62 19.84 1.82
CA CYS A 110 1.04 18.64 2.53
C CYS A 110 -0.12 17.65 2.66
N LYS A 111 -1.29 18.14 3.07
CA LYS A 111 -2.50 17.32 3.18
C LYS A 111 -2.88 16.69 1.85
N LYS A 112 -2.90 17.44 0.74
CA LYS A 112 -3.23 16.91 -0.59
C LYS A 112 -2.24 15.82 -1.01
N ASN A 113 -0.94 16.05 -0.88
CA ASN A 113 0.08 15.06 -1.24
C ASN A 113 -0.02 13.78 -0.38
N PHE A 114 -0.32 13.93 0.92
CA PHE A 114 -0.55 12.79 1.80
C PHE A 114 -1.79 11.99 1.36
N TYR A 115 -2.89 12.68 1.07
CA TYR A 115 -4.14 12.07 0.64
C TYR A 115 -4.00 11.39 -0.72
N ASP A 116 -3.35 12.05 -1.68
CA ASP A 116 -3.12 11.51 -3.02
C ASP A 116 -2.31 10.22 -2.99
N LEU A 117 -1.30 10.13 -2.13
CA LEU A 117 -0.51 8.91 -1.96
C LEU A 117 -1.40 7.72 -1.57
N PHE A 118 -2.23 7.87 -0.54
CA PHE A 118 -3.03 6.76 0.00
C PHE A 118 -4.33 6.51 -0.79
N CYS A 119 -4.96 7.55 -1.34
CA CYS A 119 -6.08 7.39 -2.26
C CYS A 119 -5.65 6.65 -3.53
N THR A 120 -4.52 7.05 -4.11
CA THR A 120 -3.97 6.37 -5.30
C THR A 120 -3.58 4.94 -4.98
N PHE A 121 -2.85 4.71 -3.88
CA PHE A 121 -2.51 3.37 -3.40
C PHE A 121 -3.75 2.48 -3.25
N SER A 122 -4.80 2.99 -2.61
CA SER A 122 -5.96 2.17 -2.25
C SER A 122 -6.94 1.94 -3.41
N CYS A 123 -7.18 2.96 -4.24
CA CYS A 123 -8.32 2.98 -5.16
C CYS A 123 -7.97 3.13 -6.64
N SER A 124 -6.72 3.46 -7.01
CA SER A 124 -6.38 3.74 -8.41
C SER A 124 -6.81 2.60 -9.35
N PRO A 125 -7.41 2.88 -10.53
CA PRO A 125 -7.70 1.84 -11.52
C PRO A 125 -6.44 1.19 -12.09
N ASP A 126 -5.30 1.85 -11.93
CA ASP A 126 -4.02 1.47 -12.52
C ASP A 126 -3.04 0.90 -11.48
N GLN A 127 -3.56 0.34 -10.37
CA GLN A 127 -2.74 -0.20 -9.27
C GLN A 127 -1.60 -1.10 -9.74
N SER A 128 -1.85 -2.01 -10.70
CA SER A 128 -0.83 -2.94 -11.19
C SER A 128 0.38 -2.26 -11.82
N LEU A 129 0.26 -1.01 -12.29
CA LEU A 129 1.38 -0.27 -12.85
C LEU A 129 2.38 0.20 -11.80
N PHE A 130 2.00 0.33 -10.53
CA PHE A 130 2.88 0.88 -9.49
C PHE A 130 2.87 0.08 -8.18
N ILE A 131 2.04 -0.95 -8.04
CA ILE A 131 2.03 -1.88 -6.91
C ILE A 131 2.42 -3.26 -7.42
N ASN A 132 3.42 -3.86 -6.78
CA ASN A 132 3.83 -5.24 -7.00
C ASN A 132 3.75 -6.01 -5.68
N VAL A 133 2.86 -7.00 -5.60
CA VAL A 133 2.72 -7.85 -4.41
C VAL A 133 3.88 -8.85 -4.37
N THR A 134 4.70 -8.78 -3.33
CA THR A 134 5.91 -9.60 -3.19
C THR A 134 5.73 -10.76 -2.22
N LYS A 135 4.82 -10.63 -1.24
CA LYS A 135 4.53 -11.71 -0.28
C LYS A 135 3.06 -11.79 0.07
N ILE A 136 2.57 -13.03 0.05
CA ILE A 136 1.23 -13.39 0.51
C ILE A 136 1.31 -14.49 1.58
N GLU A 137 0.33 -14.52 2.48
CA GLU A 137 0.18 -15.58 3.48
C GLU A 137 -1.22 -16.19 3.41
N PRO A 138 -1.37 -17.52 3.48
CA PRO A 138 -2.68 -18.16 3.46
C PRO A 138 -3.48 -17.85 4.74
N LYS A 139 -4.77 -17.58 4.59
CA LYS A 139 -5.72 -17.34 5.68
C LYS A 139 -7.07 -17.94 5.31
N ASN A 140 -7.39 -19.10 5.88
CA ASN A 140 -8.54 -19.91 5.49
C ASN A 140 -8.50 -20.15 3.96
N ASP A 141 -9.60 -19.88 3.25
CA ASP A 141 -9.71 -20.02 1.80
C ASP A 141 -9.24 -18.78 1.02
N LYS A 142 -8.54 -17.85 1.67
CA LYS A 142 -8.06 -16.59 1.10
C LYS A 142 -6.55 -16.41 1.30
N PHE A 143 -5.99 -15.38 0.68
CA PHE A 143 -4.60 -14.95 0.86
C PHE A 143 -4.55 -13.51 1.36
N LEU A 144 -3.69 -13.25 2.35
CA LEU A 144 -3.37 -11.93 2.87
C LEU A 144 -2.14 -11.39 2.16
N VAL A 145 -2.18 -10.15 1.68
CA VAL A 145 -0.96 -9.46 1.27
C VAL A 145 -0.21 -8.98 2.51
N THR A 146 1.03 -9.43 2.66
CA THR A 146 1.85 -9.13 3.85
C THR A 146 3.08 -8.29 3.53
N GLU A 147 3.47 -8.26 2.25
CA GLU A 147 4.53 -7.40 1.72
C GLU A 147 4.26 -7.05 0.25
N LEU A 148 4.57 -5.81 -0.13
CA LEU A 148 4.54 -5.34 -1.50
C LEU A 148 5.54 -4.22 -1.73
N ASP A 149 5.79 -3.93 -3.01
CA ASP A 149 6.53 -2.78 -3.47
C ASP A 149 5.57 -1.75 -4.08
N GLN A 150 5.75 -0.47 -3.73
CA GLN A 150 5.04 0.66 -4.33
C GLN A 150 6.03 1.61 -5.02
N LEU A 151 5.85 1.82 -6.33
CA LEU A 151 6.71 2.70 -7.13
C LEU A 151 6.28 4.15 -6.98
N ILE A 152 7.20 4.97 -6.48
CA ILE A 152 7.04 6.42 -6.32
C ILE A 152 8.16 7.13 -7.07
N SER A 153 7.82 8.15 -7.86
CA SER A 153 8.82 8.94 -8.56
C SER A 153 9.63 9.79 -7.57
N LYS A 154 10.91 10.03 -7.88
CA LYS A 154 11.75 10.93 -7.08
C LYS A 154 11.13 12.32 -6.96
N GLU A 155 10.53 12.81 -8.05
CA GLU A 155 9.85 14.11 -8.09
C GLU A 155 8.71 14.17 -7.08
N TYR A 156 7.76 13.23 -7.15
CA TYR A 156 6.63 13.19 -6.22
C TYR A 156 7.11 13.02 -4.78
N GLY A 157 8.00 12.07 -4.52
CA GLY A 157 8.51 11.81 -3.18
C GLY A 157 9.18 13.04 -2.57
N THR A 158 10.06 13.70 -3.34
CA THR A 158 10.77 14.91 -2.88
C THR A 158 9.79 16.04 -2.58
N GLY A 159 8.88 16.34 -3.50
CA GLY A 159 7.92 17.43 -3.28
C GLY A 159 6.90 17.13 -2.20
N PHE A 160 6.50 15.87 -2.02
CA PHE A 160 5.67 15.45 -0.87
C PHE A 160 6.41 15.72 0.45
N PHE A 161 7.66 15.26 0.57
CA PHE A 161 8.47 15.53 1.77
C PHE A 161 8.64 17.04 2.02
N ASP A 162 9.02 17.78 0.98
CA ASP A 162 9.24 19.22 1.07
C ASP A 162 7.97 19.99 1.43
N SER A 163 6.81 19.49 1.01
CA SER A 163 5.52 20.08 1.38
C SER A 163 5.20 19.93 2.88
N CYS A 164 5.79 18.95 3.56
CA CYS A 164 5.43 18.58 4.93
C CYS A 164 6.52 18.84 5.98
N LYS A 165 7.81 18.94 5.58
CA LYS A 165 8.96 18.92 6.51
C LYS A 165 9.00 20.05 7.55
N ASP A 166 8.39 21.19 7.25
CA ASP A 166 8.35 22.37 8.13
C ASP A 166 6.94 22.67 8.66
N VAL A 167 5.96 21.81 8.36
CA VAL A 167 4.60 21.92 8.88
C VAL A 167 4.62 21.69 10.39
N LYS A 168 4.02 22.61 11.15
CA LYS A 168 3.87 22.50 12.60
C LYS A 168 2.55 21.82 12.96
N PHE A 169 2.60 20.89 13.90
CA PHE A 169 1.40 20.32 14.48
C PHE A 169 0.76 21.32 15.44
N GLY A 170 -0.46 21.78 15.14
CA GLY A 170 -1.12 22.86 15.88
C GLY A 170 -1.28 22.61 17.39
N ALA A 171 -1.43 21.36 17.82
CA ALA A 171 -1.67 21.04 19.23
C ALA A 171 -0.43 21.15 20.12
N THR A 172 0.77 20.90 19.58
CA THR A 172 2.02 20.85 20.37
C THR A 172 3.09 21.82 19.89
N GLY A 173 2.96 22.38 18.69
CA GLY A 173 3.98 23.21 18.04
C GLY A 173 5.19 22.42 17.49
N GLY A 174 5.26 21.10 17.73
CA GLY A 174 6.28 20.21 17.17
C GLY A 174 6.13 20.03 15.65
N LYS A 175 7.13 19.43 14.99
CA LYS A 175 7.05 19.18 13.54
C LYS A 175 6.06 18.05 13.25
N ALA A 176 5.19 18.24 12.28
CA ALA A 176 4.29 17.19 11.79
C ALA A 176 5.08 15.94 11.35
N MET A 177 6.25 16.15 10.72
CA MET A 177 7.14 15.08 10.25
C MET A 177 7.64 14.15 11.37
N ASP A 178 7.69 14.63 12.63
CA ASP A 178 8.08 13.77 13.75
C ASP A 178 7.02 12.70 14.02
N LEU A 179 5.76 13.00 13.72
CA LEU A 179 4.62 12.10 13.92
C LEU A 179 4.32 11.25 12.67
N ILE A 180 4.32 11.86 11.47
CA ILE A 180 3.95 11.16 10.23
C ILE A 180 5.13 10.56 9.46
N GLY A 181 6.36 10.95 9.80
CA GLY A 181 7.58 10.48 9.13
C GLY A 181 8.68 10.03 10.09
N GLY A 182 8.41 9.97 11.39
CA GLY A 182 9.38 9.53 12.40
C GLY A 182 10.66 10.37 12.43
N GLY A 183 10.58 11.67 12.13
CA GLY A 183 11.75 12.56 12.07
C GLY A 183 12.60 12.40 10.81
N ALA A 184 12.00 11.91 9.72
CA ALA A 184 12.66 11.76 8.43
C ALA A 184 13.34 13.06 7.96
N LYS A 185 14.55 12.90 7.38
CA LYS A 185 15.35 14.01 6.82
C LYS A 185 15.23 14.15 5.31
N ASN A 186 14.60 13.18 4.65
CA ASN A 186 14.36 13.15 3.21
C ASN A 186 13.15 12.26 2.90
N TYR A 187 12.73 12.26 1.64
CA TYR A 187 11.54 11.52 1.23
C TYR A 187 11.68 10.00 1.36
N THR A 188 12.86 9.42 1.15
CA THR A 188 13.03 7.97 1.25
C THR A 188 12.88 7.48 2.68
N GLN A 189 13.40 8.24 3.66
CA GLN A 189 13.18 7.96 5.08
C GLN A 189 11.71 8.13 5.47
N MET A 190 11.02 9.15 4.94
CA MET A 190 9.60 9.38 5.21
C MET A 190 8.74 8.25 4.65
N LEU A 191 8.93 7.89 3.38
CA LEU A 191 8.21 6.77 2.76
C LEU A 191 8.50 5.46 3.47
N LYS A 192 9.76 5.20 3.84
CA LYS A 192 10.12 4.04 4.65
C LYS A 192 9.35 4.02 5.98
N PHE A 193 9.25 5.15 6.68
CA PHE A 193 8.49 5.22 7.93
C PHE A 193 7.00 4.90 7.71
N LEU A 194 6.41 5.43 6.64
CA LEU A 194 5.01 5.17 6.29
C LEU A 194 4.74 3.71 5.92
N GLY A 195 5.71 3.04 5.28
CA GLY A 195 5.57 1.65 4.82
C GLY A 195 6.08 0.58 5.77
N ASP A 196 6.92 0.93 6.74
CA ASP A 196 7.43 0.00 7.75
C ASP A 196 6.27 -0.62 8.52
N LYS A 197 6.20 -1.95 8.52
CA LYS A 197 5.23 -2.69 9.31
C LYS A 197 5.42 -2.39 10.80
N LYS A 198 4.52 -1.60 11.35
CA LYS A 198 4.49 -1.24 12.78
C LYS A 198 3.04 -1.29 13.23
N PRO A 199 2.56 -2.44 13.72
CA PRO A 199 1.21 -2.56 14.26
C PRO A 199 0.95 -1.39 15.24
N PHE A 200 -0.20 -0.73 15.08
CA PHE A 200 -0.68 0.43 15.85
C PHE A 200 -0.07 1.82 15.58
N LEU A 201 1.16 1.92 15.06
CA LEU A 201 1.85 3.21 14.88
C LEU A 201 2.20 3.54 13.42
N GLY A 202 2.16 2.56 12.52
CA GLY A 202 2.50 2.73 11.12
C GLY A 202 1.68 1.78 10.24
N SER A 203 2.32 1.24 9.20
CA SER A 203 1.63 0.37 8.26
C SER A 203 1.24 -0.98 8.91
N PRO A 204 0.04 -1.51 8.63
CA PRO A 204 -0.38 -2.82 9.14
C PRO A 204 0.38 -4.00 8.50
N PHE A 205 0.97 -3.81 7.33
CA PHE A 205 1.83 -4.76 6.62
C PHE A 205 3.01 -4.01 5.96
N GLN A 206 3.98 -4.72 5.40
CA GLN A 206 5.17 -4.07 4.86
C GLN A 206 4.89 -3.48 3.48
N ILE A 207 5.17 -2.19 3.31
CA ILE A 207 5.17 -1.49 2.01
C ILE A 207 6.57 -0.97 1.76
N ASN A 208 7.22 -1.48 0.72
CA ASN A 208 8.53 -1.04 0.30
C ASN A 208 8.40 0.04 -0.78
N PHE A 209 9.34 0.98 -0.79
CA PHE A 209 9.39 2.05 -1.79
C PHE A 209 10.73 2.00 -2.55
N PRO A 210 10.93 1.00 -3.42
CA PRO A 210 12.16 0.86 -4.16
C PRO A 210 12.31 2.01 -5.18
N VAL A 211 13.56 2.31 -5.54
CA VAL A 211 13.83 3.25 -6.63
C VAL A 211 13.41 2.60 -7.95
N PRO A 212 12.48 3.20 -8.72
CA PRO A 212 12.06 2.66 -10.01
C PRO A 212 13.26 2.48 -10.95
N ASN A 213 13.36 1.31 -11.57
CA ASN A 213 14.43 0.93 -12.50
C ASN A 213 13.92 -0.16 -13.46
N ASP A 214 14.75 -0.57 -14.41
CA ASP A 214 14.39 -1.49 -15.50
C ASP A 214 13.95 -2.89 -15.03
N SER A 215 14.22 -3.27 -13.77
CA SER A 215 13.70 -4.53 -13.20
C SER A 215 12.17 -4.54 -13.06
N PHE A 216 11.54 -3.37 -12.97
CA PHE A 216 10.08 -3.22 -12.87
C PHE A 216 9.43 -3.14 -14.26
N THR A 217 9.55 -4.23 -15.04
CA THR A 217 9.05 -4.29 -16.42
C THR A 217 7.54 -4.04 -16.49
N GLY A 218 7.11 -3.12 -17.35
CA GLY A 218 5.69 -2.79 -17.53
C GLY A 218 5.08 -1.94 -16.41
N MET A 219 5.87 -1.59 -15.39
CA MET A 219 5.45 -0.76 -14.27
C MET A 219 6.06 0.64 -14.36
N LYS A 220 5.37 1.62 -13.77
CA LYS A 220 5.81 3.01 -13.66
C LYS A 220 5.10 3.70 -12.49
N PRO A 221 5.73 4.67 -11.81
CA PRO A 221 5.02 5.57 -10.91
C PRO A 221 3.90 6.30 -11.66
N ILE A 222 2.71 6.41 -11.05
CA ILE A 222 1.54 7.07 -11.67
C ILE A 222 1.15 8.40 -11.01
N LEU A 223 1.63 8.65 -9.79
CA LEU A 223 1.37 9.90 -9.10
C LEU A 223 2.01 11.05 -9.89
N GLY A 224 1.19 12.04 -10.24
CA GLY A 224 1.63 13.24 -10.95
C GLY A 224 2.53 14.14 -10.11
N GLY A 225 2.74 15.38 -10.55
CA GLY A 225 3.55 16.35 -9.81
C GLY A 225 2.94 16.69 -8.43
N PRO A 226 3.75 16.76 -7.36
CA PRO A 226 3.27 17.08 -6.02
C PRO A 226 2.81 18.54 -5.94
N LYS A 227 1.90 18.84 -5.02
CA LYS A 227 1.49 20.22 -4.72
C LYS A 227 2.56 20.89 -3.85
N PRO A 228 3.17 22.01 -4.28
CA PRO A 228 4.18 22.71 -3.49
C PRO A 228 3.51 23.67 -2.48
N CYS A 229 4.21 24.01 -1.40
CA CYS A 229 3.70 24.95 -0.38
C CYS A 229 3.43 26.36 -0.93
N ASN A 230 4.26 26.81 -1.88
CA ASN A 230 4.15 28.11 -2.54
C ASN A 230 3.18 28.09 -3.74
N SER A 231 2.21 27.18 -3.74
CA SER A 231 1.18 27.13 -4.77
C SER A 231 0.42 28.45 -4.86
N THR A 232 0.17 28.91 -6.09
CA THR A 232 -0.71 30.05 -6.36
C THR A 232 -2.20 29.69 -6.31
N ASP A 233 -2.52 28.39 -6.23
CA ASP A 233 -3.87 27.91 -6.02
C ASP A 233 -4.20 28.00 -4.52
N GLU A 234 -5.17 28.84 -4.17
CA GLU A 234 -5.58 29.08 -2.78
C GLU A 234 -6.05 27.80 -2.07
N ARG A 235 -6.41 26.74 -2.80
CA ARG A 235 -6.75 25.43 -2.20
C ARG A 235 -5.55 24.71 -1.60
N TYR A 236 -4.33 25.02 -2.05
CA TYR A 236 -3.10 24.32 -1.66
C TYR A 236 -2.09 25.22 -0.94
N LYS A 237 -2.35 26.52 -0.87
CA LYS A 237 -1.49 27.49 -0.21
C LYS A 237 -1.35 27.19 1.28
N CYS A 238 -0.10 27.09 1.75
CA CYS A 238 0.18 26.91 3.16
C CYS A 238 0.33 28.26 3.87
N ALA A 239 0.02 28.27 5.17
CA ALA A 239 0.16 29.45 6.02
C ALA A 239 1.63 29.81 6.29
#